data_AF-A0A1I4R4C8-F1
#
_entry.id   AF-A0A1I4R4C8-F1
#
_cell.length_a   1.000
_cell.length_b   1.000
_cell.length_c   1.000
_cell.angle_alpha   90.00
_cell.angle_beta   90.00
_cell.angle_gamma   90.00
#
_symmetry.space_group_name_H-M   'P 1'
#
loop_
_entity.id
_entity.type
_entity.pdbx_description
1 polymer ?
#
loop_
_entity_poly.entity_id
_entity_poly.type
_entity_poly.pdbx_seq_one_letter_code
_entity_poly.pdbx_strand_id
1 'polypeptide(L)'
;MSTSWSRSLPLSGESGHDGPIAVFDNREKAFEIKFAREEEMKFRATARRNKLVGLWAARKLGMGDPEAADYARTVVFADLNRVGGRDIASKLAADFADAGVPVTDDEIQAAMRDFMARAEFEVRTEA
;
A
#
# COMPACT_ATOMS: atom_id res chain seq x y z
N MET A 1 -70.43 29.96 -27.33
CA MET A 1 -70.04 28.53 -27.47
C MET A 1 -68.63 28.39 -26.95
N SER A 2 -68.47 27.58 -25.91
CA SER A 2 -67.22 27.30 -25.21
C SER A 2 -66.60 26.04 -25.79
N THR A 3 -65.30 26.05 -26.07
CA THR A 3 -64.45 24.86 -25.97
C THR A 3 -63.02 25.28 -25.62
N SER A 4 -62.77 25.34 -24.31
CA SER A 4 -61.45 25.25 -23.70
C SER A 4 -61.02 23.79 -23.69
N TRP A 5 -59.82 23.46 -24.21
CA TRP A 5 -59.01 22.35 -23.71
C TRP A 5 -57.55 22.80 -23.64
N SER A 6 -56.98 22.67 -22.44
CA SER A 6 -55.66 23.13 -22.02
C SER A 6 -54.58 22.07 -22.19
N ARG A 7 -53.33 22.59 -22.28
CA ARG A 7 -52.07 22.07 -21.72
C ARG A 7 -51.18 21.20 -22.63
N SER A 8 -49.98 21.72 -22.91
CA SER A 8 -48.73 21.00 -22.64
C SER A 8 -47.53 21.98 -22.50
N LEU A 9 -46.75 21.78 -21.43
CA LEU A 9 -45.53 22.48 -21.01
C LEU A 9 -44.29 21.94 -21.80
N PRO A 10 -43.03 22.27 -21.41
CA PRO A 10 -42.29 23.51 -21.62
C PRO A 10 -41.06 23.31 -22.54
N LEU A 11 -40.44 24.41 -22.99
CA LEU A 11 -39.07 24.38 -23.52
C LEU A 11 -38.10 24.16 -22.35
N SER A 12 -37.47 22.99 -22.27
CA SER A 12 -36.28 22.76 -21.44
C SER A 12 -35.31 21.88 -22.20
N GLY A 13 -34.10 22.42 -22.43
CA GLY A 13 -33.01 21.67 -23.03
C GLY A 13 -32.58 20.51 -22.14
N GLU A 14 -32.52 19.32 -22.72
CA GLU A 14 -31.65 18.26 -22.23
C GLU A 14 -30.61 18.03 -23.32
N SER A 15 -29.48 18.72 -23.16
CA SER A 15 -28.23 18.32 -23.81
C SER A 15 -27.86 16.95 -23.25
N GLY A 16 -28.19 15.89 -23.98
CA GLY A 16 -27.67 14.56 -23.71
C GLY A 16 -26.15 14.58 -23.79
N HIS A 17 -25.49 14.60 -22.64
CA HIS A 17 -24.05 14.37 -22.50
C HIS A 17 -23.75 12.86 -22.54
N ASP A 18 -24.44 12.11 -23.41
CA ASP A 18 -24.26 10.67 -23.56
C ASP A 18 -23.65 10.35 -24.94
N GLY A 19 -22.68 11.16 -25.34
CA GLY A 19 -21.83 10.87 -26.50
C GLY A 19 -20.68 9.92 -26.15
N PRO A 20 -19.99 9.33 -27.13
CA PRO A 20 -18.85 8.42 -26.95
C PRO A 20 -17.77 8.92 -25.98
N ILE A 21 -17.67 10.25 -25.78
CA ILE A 21 -16.82 10.92 -24.77
C ILE A 21 -17.11 10.40 -23.35
N ALA A 22 -18.38 10.21 -22.96
CA ALA A 22 -18.75 9.71 -21.64
C ALA A 22 -18.29 8.25 -21.38
N VAL A 23 -18.18 7.43 -22.44
CA VAL A 23 -17.70 6.03 -22.34
C VAL A 23 -16.18 5.96 -22.22
N PHE A 24 -15.45 6.84 -22.92
CA PHE A 24 -13.99 6.95 -22.78
C PHE A 24 -13.60 7.49 -21.41
N ASP A 25 -14.27 8.56 -20.94
CA ASP A 25 -14.07 9.14 -19.60
C ASP A 25 -14.32 8.11 -18.48
N ASN A 26 -15.31 7.23 -18.65
CA ASN A 26 -15.62 6.19 -17.67
C ASN A 26 -14.53 5.09 -17.61
N ARG A 27 -13.91 4.76 -18.75
CA ARG A 27 -12.79 3.81 -18.79
C ARG A 27 -11.53 4.40 -18.16
N GLU A 28 -11.21 5.65 -18.48
CA GLU A 28 -10.07 6.37 -17.91
C GLU A 28 -10.15 6.42 -16.38
N LYS A 29 -11.29 6.85 -15.83
CA LYS A 29 -11.54 6.86 -14.38
C LYS A 29 -11.41 5.48 -13.75
N ALA A 30 -11.89 4.42 -14.43
CA ALA A 30 -11.75 3.06 -13.92
C ALA A 30 -10.27 2.60 -13.84
N PHE A 31 -9.44 3.00 -14.80
CA PHE A 31 -8.00 2.70 -14.77
C PHE A 31 -7.28 3.50 -13.68
N GLU A 32 -7.59 4.79 -13.52
CA GLU A 32 -7.03 5.62 -12.44
C GLU A 32 -7.37 5.07 -11.05
N ILE A 33 -8.64 4.73 -10.80
CA ILE A 33 -9.08 4.14 -9.53
C ILE A 33 -8.37 2.81 -9.28
N LYS A 34 -8.28 1.96 -10.30
CA LYS A 34 -7.58 0.66 -10.18
C LYS A 34 -6.10 0.88 -9.85
N PHE A 35 -5.43 1.77 -10.56
CA PHE A 35 -4.01 2.06 -10.34
C PHE A 35 -3.77 2.64 -8.95
N ALA A 36 -4.57 3.62 -8.53
CA ALA A 36 -4.47 4.21 -7.19
C ALA A 36 -4.67 3.15 -6.10
N ARG A 37 -5.65 2.27 -6.26
CA ARG A 37 -5.91 1.16 -5.32
C ARG A 37 -4.76 0.16 -5.30
N GLU A 38 -4.20 -0.20 -6.45
CA GLU A 38 -3.05 -1.11 -6.54
C GLU A 38 -1.81 -0.53 -5.86
N GLU A 39 -1.51 0.74 -6.11
CA GLU A 39 -0.39 1.43 -5.47
C GLU A 39 -0.61 1.58 -3.96
N GLU A 40 -1.83 1.89 -3.50
CA GLU A 40 -2.16 1.90 -2.08
C GLU A 40 -1.94 0.52 -1.44
N MET A 41 -2.41 -0.56 -2.09
CA MET A 41 -2.21 -1.92 -1.59
C MET A 41 -0.73 -2.29 -1.49
N LYS A 42 0.08 -1.96 -2.51
CA LYS A 42 1.54 -2.18 -2.49
C LYS A 42 2.23 -1.38 -1.40
N PHE A 43 1.85 -0.11 -1.21
CA PHE A 43 2.40 0.75 -0.16
C PHE A 43 2.11 0.17 1.23
N ARG A 44 0.85 -0.19 1.49
CA ARG A 44 0.44 -0.82 2.76
C ARG A 44 1.16 -2.14 2.99
N ALA A 45 1.29 -2.98 1.97
CA ALA A 45 2.01 -4.26 2.06
C ALA A 45 3.51 -4.06 2.35
N THR A 46 4.14 -3.07 1.73
CA THR A 46 5.56 -2.74 1.97
C THR A 46 5.78 -2.28 3.41
N ALA A 47 4.94 -1.37 3.93
CA ALA A 47 5.02 -0.93 5.32
C ALA A 47 4.79 -2.10 6.31
N ARG A 48 3.85 -2.99 5.99
CA ARG A 48 3.55 -4.21 6.77
C ARG A 48 4.75 -5.17 6.79
N ARG A 49 5.35 -5.45 5.63
CA ARG A 49 6.58 -6.24 5.49
C ARG A 49 7.69 -5.67 6.37
N ASN A 50 7.94 -4.37 6.32
CA ASN A 50 9.00 -3.72 7.10
C ASN A 50 8.80 -3.90 8.60
N LYS A 51 7.55 -3.75 9.07
CA LYS A 51 7.21 -4.02 10.47
C LYS A 51 7.47 -5.48 10.84
N LEU A 52 7.02 -6.43 10.03
CA LEU A 52 7.19 -7.87 10.30
C LEU A 52 8.67 -8.29 10.33
N VAL A 53 9.45 -7.82 9.36
CA VAL A 53 10.89 -8.08 9.29
C VAL A 53 11.61 -7.43 10.47
N GLY A 54 11.24 -6.20 10.85
CA GLY A 54 11.80 -5.54 12.02
C GLY A 54 11.53 -6.31 13.31
N LEU A 55 10.31 -6.82 13.52
CA LEU A 55 9.99 -7.67 14.66
C LEU A 55 10.79 -9.00 14.65
N TRP A 56 10.97 -9.59 13.48
CA TRP A 56 11.80 -10.79 13.33
C TRP A 56 13.26 -10.53 13.70
N ALA A 57 13.84 -9.44 13.20
CA ALA A 57 15.21 -9.07 13.50
C ALA A 57 15.39 -8.70 14.97
N ALA A 58 14.47 -7.96 15.58
CA ALA A 58 14.49 -7.68 17.02
C ALA A 58 14.53 -8.95 17.88
N ARG A 59 13.72 -9.96 17.55
CA ARG A 59 13.76 -11.25 18.25
C ARG A 59 15.10 -11.96 18.09
N LYS A 60 15.70 -11.91 16.89
CA LYS A 60 17.04 -12.46 16.63
C LYS A 60 18.13 -11.72 17.42
N LEU A 61 17.96 -10.41 17.65
CA LEU A 61 18.80 -9.57 18.50
C LEU A 61 18.55 -9.78 20.00
N GLY A 62 17.63 -10.66 20.39
CA GLY A 62 17.34 -10.95 21.80
C GLY A 62 16.55 -9.84 22.53
N MET A 63 15.87 -8.97 21.78
CA MET A 63 15.05 -7.90 22.35
C MET A 63 13.75 -8.43 22.96
N GLY A 64 13.29 -7.80 24.05
CA GLY A 64 11.96 -8.02 24.63
C GLY A 64 10.83 -7.42 23.77
N ASP A 65 9.58 -7.72 24.11
CA ASP A 65 8.41 -7.29 23.32
C ASP A 65 8.30 -5.75 23.15
N PRO A 66 8.51 -4.92 24.21
CA PRO A 66 8.48 -3.46 24.06
C PRO A 66 9.60 -2.96 23.13
N GLU A 67 10.83 -3.43 23.33
CA GLU A 67 12.01 -3.04 22.56
C GLU A 67 11.90 -3.50 21.11
N ALA A 68 11.32 -4.68 20.87
CA ALA A 68 11.06 -5.19 19.53
C ALA A 68 10.05 -4.33 18.77
N ALA A 69 9.02 -3.83 19.44
CA ALA A 69 8.06 -2.92 18.84
C ALA A 69 8.69 -1.56 18.47
N ASP A 70 9.59 -1.04 19.32
CA ASP A 70 10.40 0.15 19.02
C ASP A 70 11.31 -0.08 17.81
N TYR A 71 12.08 -1.17 17.83
CA TYR A 71 13.00 -1.52 16.75
C TYR A 71 12.25 -1.69 15.41
N ALA A 72 11.12 -2.39 15.40
CA ALA A 72 10.30 -2.54 14.20
C ALA A 72 9.82 -1.20 13.63
N ARG A 73 9.49 -0.22 14.49
CA ARG A 73 9.17 1.15 14.04
C ARG A 73 10.37 1.80 13.36
N THR A 74 11.58 1.64 13.90
CA THR A 74 12.80 2.21 13.26
C THR A 74 13.03 1.63 11.86
N VAL A 75 12.74 0.34 11.65
CA VAL A 75 12.85 -0.30 10.35
C VAL A 75 11.81 0.26 9.36
N VAL A 76 10.57 0.47 9.80
CA VAL A 76 9.54 1.14 8.97
C VAL A 76 9.98 2.56 8.59
N PHE A 77 10.52 3.33 9.53
CA PHE A 77 11.00 4.69 9.27
C PHE A 77 12.22 4.73 8.34
N ALA A 78 13.10 3.74 8.41
CA ALA A 78 14.27 3.65 7.54
C ALA A 78 13.88 3.52 6.05
N ASP A 79 12.77 2.85 5.74
CA ASP A 79 12.25 2.73 4.37
C ASP A 79 11.67 4.05 3.84
N LEU A 80 11.05 4.85 4.71
CA LEU A 80 10.50 6.17 4.35
C LEU A 80 11.60 7.20 4.11
N ASN A 81 12.68 7.15 4.89
CA ASN A 81 13.79 8.10 4.84
C ASN A 81 14.92 7.65 3.91
N ARG A 82 14.58 7.09 2.74
CA ARG A 82 15.52 6.51 1.76
C ARG A 82 16.41 7.53 1.04
N VAL A 83 16.91 8.54 1.76
CA VAL A 83 17.95 9.45 1.30
C VAL A 83 19.28 8.71 1.34
N GLY A 84 19.91 8.51 0.17
CA GLY A 84 21.24 7.90 0.07
C GLY A 84 21.30 6.38 -0.11
N GLY A 85 20.18 5.73 -0.44
CA GLY A 85 20.20 4.39 -1.05
C GLY A 85 20.45 3.20 -0.12
N ARG A 86 20.36 3.35 1.21
CA ARG A 86 20.42 2.19 2.11
C ARG A 86 19.15 1.34 1.99
N ASP A 87 19.33 0.07 1.65
CA ASP A 87 18.29 -0.95 1.65
C ASP A 87 18.03 -1.47 3.07
N ILE A 88 16.79 -1.89 3.36
CA ILE A 88 16.41 -2.46 4.65
C ILE A 88 17.27 -3.70 4.94
N ALA A 89 17.53 -4.55 3.95
CA ALA A 89 18.39 -5.71 4.14
C ALA A 89 19.80 -5.32 4.61
N SER A 90 20.40 -4.27 4.03
CA SER A 90 21.70 -3.76 4.45
C SER A 90 21.68 -3.18 5.86
N LYS A 91 20.59 -2.53 6.27
CA LYS A 91 20.42 -2.07 7.66
C LYS A 91 20.43 -3.25 8.63
N LEU A 92 19.65 -4.29 8.34
CA LEU A 92 19.55 -5.46 9.21
C LEU A 92 20.88 -6.21 9.30
N ALA A 93 21.57 -6.37 8.17
CA ALA A 93 22.89 -6.98 8.13
C ALA A 93 23.89 -6.22 9.03
N ALA A 94 23.88 -4.88 8.98
CA ALA A 94 24.70 -4.05 9.85
C ALA A 94 24.33 -4.23 11.32
N ASP A 95 23.04 -4.18 11.67
CA ASP A 95 22.60 -4.34 13.06
C ASP A 95 22.97 -5.74 13.62
N PHE A 96 22.87 -6.80 12.80
CA PHE A 96 23.27 -8.15 13.22
C PHE A 96 24.79 -8.27 13.39
N ALA A 97 25.57 -7.67 12.49
CA ALA A 97 27.02 -7.64 12.59
C ALA A 97 27.48 -6.89 13.85
N ASP A 98 26.89 -5.74 14.14
CA ASP A 98 27.19 -4.93 15.32
C ASP A 98 26.85 -5.67 16.63
N ALA A 99 25.79 -6.49 16.61
CA ALA A 99 25.38 -7.31 17.74
C ALA A 99 26.09 -8.68 17.83
N GLY A 100 26.93 -9.04 16.85
CA GLY A 100 27.59 -10.34 16.78
C GLY A 100 26.63 -11.53 16.60
N VAL A 101 25.42 -11.29 16.07
CA VAL A 101 24.44 -12.34 15.81
C VAL A 101 24.68 -12.93 14.41
N PRO A 102 24.92 -14.25 14.28
CA PRO A 102 25.19 -14.86 12.98
C PRO A 102 23.88 -15.00 12.19
N VAL A 103 23.63 -14.03 11.31
CA VAL A 103 22.56 -14.08 10.30
C VAL A 103 23.17 -13.78 8.95
N THR A 104 22.92 -14.64 7.97
CA THR A 104 23.43 -14.49 6.60
C THR A 104 22.55 -13.55 5.77
N ASP A 105 23.12 -12.96 4.73
CA ASP A 105 22.36 -12.16 3.76
C ASP A 105 21.22 -12.97 3.13
N ASP A 106 21.44 -14.26 2.85
CA ASP A 106 20.42 -15.17 2.31
C ASP A 106 19.25 -15.36 3.26
N GLU A 107 19.50 -15.48 4.57
CA GLU A 107 18.45 -15.53 5.59
C GLU A 107 17.65 -14.23 5.65
N ILE A 108 18.32 -13.08 5.56
CA ILE A 108 17.66 -11.76 5.53
C ILE A 108 16.77 -11.66 4.29
N GLN A 109 17.28 -12.04 3.11
CA GLN A 109 16.52 -12.02 1.87
C GLN A 109 15.35 -13.02 1.87
N ALA A 110 15.52 -14.19 2.47
CA ALA A 110 14.43 -15.15 2.66
C ALA A 110 13.34 -14.56 3.56
N ALA A 111 13.71 -13.99 4.71
CA ALA A 111 12.76 -13.32 5.61
C ALA A 111 12.01 -12.19 4.90
N MET A 112 12.70 -11.36 4.12
CA MET A 112 12.08 -10.27 3.34
C MET A 112 11.02 -10.80 2.36
N ARG A 113 11.28 -11.91 1.66
CA ARG A 113 10.31 -12.53 0.73
C ARG A 113 9.13 -13.16 1.48
N ASP A 114 9.40 -13.93 2.52
CA ASP A 114 8.36 -14.63 3.28
C ASP A 114 7.41 -13.65 3.96
N PHE A 115 7.95 -12.58 4.56
CA PHE A 115 7.13 -11.54 5.17
C PHE A 115 6.43 -10.65 4.14
N MET A 116 6.94 -10.53 2.91
CA MET A 116 6.21 -9.86 1.83
C MET A 116 4.96 -10.65 1.44
N ALA A 117 5.09 -11.97 1.22
CA ALA A 117 3.95 -12.82 0.89
C ALA A 117 2.88 -12.78 2.00
N ARG A 118 3.32 -12.79 3.27
CA ARG A 118 2.42 -12.63 4.41
C ARG A 118 1.76 -11.25 4.45
N ALA A 119 2.52 -10.19 4.24
CA ALA A 119 2.01 -8.82 4.24
C ALA A 119 0.96 -8.58 3.14
N GLU A 120 1.19 -9.10 1.94
CA GLU A 120 0.21 -9.04 0.84
C GLU A 120 -1.08 -9.78 1.18
N PHE A 121 -0.96 -10.95 1.81
CA PHE A 121 -2.13 -11.69 2.29
C PHE A 121 -2.92 -10.89 3.32
N GLU A 122 -2.26 -10.39 4.38
CA GLU A 122 -2.89 -9.62 5.45
C GLU A 122 -3.59 -8.37 4.89
N VAL A 123 -2.91 -7.57 4.07
CA VAL A 123 -3.46 -6.34 3.49
C VAL A 123 -4.63 -6.62 2.56
N ARG A 124 -4.61 -7.73 1.81
CA ARG A 124 -5.73 -8.14 0.95
C ARG A 124 -6.95 -8.59 1.76
N THR A 125 -6.75 -9.20 2.92
CA THR A 125 -7.84 -9.67 3.78
C THR A 125 -8.43 -8.60 4.70
N GLU A 126 -7.68 -7.53 4.95
CA GLU A 126 -8.14 -6.36 5.72
C GLU A 126 -9.02 -5.39 4.91
N ALA A 127 -8.98 -5.49 3.58
CA ALA A 127 -9.64 -4.57 2.64
C ALA A 127 -10.99 -5.11 2.14
#